data_AF-A0AAU8JA20-F1
#
_entry.id   AF-A0AAU8JA20-F1
#
_cell.length_a   1.000
_cell.length_b   1.000
_cell.length_c   1.000
_cell.angle_alpha   90.00
_cell.angle_beta   90.00
_cell.angle_gamma   90.00
#
_symmetry.space_group_name_H-M   'P 1'
#
loop_
_entity.id
_entity.type
_entity.pdbx_description
1 polymer ?
#
loop_
_entity_poly.entity_id
_entity_poly.type
_entity_poly.pdbx_seq_one_letter_code
_entity_poly.pdbx_strand_id
1 'polypeptide(L)' 'MDAIFDFFGNLNYEVIAQLTLVAMIMLSGPIVIFLLALRGGDM' A
#
# COMPACT_ATOMS: atom_id res chain seq x y z
N MET A 1 -28.28 -11.54 0.73
CA MET A 1 -27.17 -10.70 1.25
C MET A 1 -25.94 -11.59 1.37
N ASP A 2 -25.68 -12.41 0.35
CA ASP A 2 -24.87 -13.63 0.52
C ASP A 2 -23.64 -13.60 -0.37
N ALA A 3 -23.79 -13.31 -1.67
CA ALA A 3 -22.67 -13.36 -2.62
C ALA A 3 -21.50 -12.39 -2.33
N ILE A 4 -21.78 -11.20 -1.81
CA ILE A 4 -20.74 -10.21 -1.49
C ILE A 4 -19.94 -10.66 -0.25
N PHE A 5 -20.62 -11.13 0.80
CA PHE A 5 -19.95 -11.60 2.02
C PHE A 5 -19.19 -12.90 1.78
N ASP A 6 -19.71 -13.78 0.92
CA ASP A 6 -19.04 -15.03 0.53
C ASP A 6 -17.77 -14.77 -0.29
N PHE A 7 -17.81 -13.75 -1.17
CA PHE A 7 -16.64 -13.29 -1.91
C PHE A 7 -15.55 -12.77 -0.97
N PHE A 8 -15.90 -11.90 -0.02
CA PHE A 8 -14.94 -11.42 0.98
C PHE A 8 -14.46 -12.55 1.91
N GLY A 9 -15.30 -13.51 2.27
CA GLY A 9 -14.94 -14.64 3.13
C GLY A 9 -13.91 -15.60 2.51
N ASN A 10 -13.83 -15.69 1.18
CA ASN A 10 -12.92 -16.59 0.47
C ASN A 10 -11.52 -16.00 0.23
N LEU A 11 -11.30 -14.71 0.52
CA LEU A 11 -10.02 -14.05 0.25
C LEU A 11 -8.94 -14.40 1.29
N ASN A 12 -7.69 -14.48 0.84
CA ASN A 12 -6.54 -14.62 1.73
C ASN A 12 -6.14 -13.24 2.30
N TYR A 13 -6.69 -12.91 3.46
CA TYR A 13 -6.43 -11.65 4.16
C TYR A 13 -4.98 -11.48 4.63
N GLU A 14 -4.26 -12.57 4.89
CA GLU A 14 -2.86 -12.52 5.29
C GLU A 14 -1.99 -11.97 4.15
N VAL A 15 -2.15 -12.49 2.93
CA VAL A 15 -1.40 -12.01 1.76
C VAL A 15 -1.76 -10.56 1.43
N ILE A 16 -3.03 -10.19 1.54
CA ILE A 16 -3.48 -8.81 1.32
C ILE A 16 -2.80 -7.87 2.33
N ALA A 17 -2.79 -8.23 3.61
CA ALA A 17 -2.15 -7.43 4.64
C ALA A 17 -0.64 -7.33 4.41
N GLN A 18 0.04 -8.45 4.11
CA GLN A 18 1.47 -8.47 3.82
C GLN A 18 1.83 -7.57 2.63
N LEU A 19 1.10 -7.70 1.51
CA LEU A 19 1.37 -6.91 0.32
C LEU A 19 1.07 -5.42 0.55
N THR A 20 0.02 -5.10 1.30
CA THR A 20 -0.32 -3.70 1.65
C THR A 20 0.77 -3.08 2.51
N LEU A 21 1.26 -3.79 3.53
CA LEU A 21 2.36 -3.32 4.38
C LEU A 21 3.65 -3.12 3.59
N VAL A 22 4.03 -4.10 2.75
CA VAL A 22 5.22 -3.99 1.89
C VAL A 22 5.08 -2.84 0.90
N ALA A 23 3.92 -2.66 0.27
CA ALA A 23 3.66 -1.56 -0.64
C ALA A 23 3.82 -0.20 0.05
N MET A 24 3.30 -0.04 1.28
CA MET A 24 3.48 1.20 2.05
C MET A 24 4.95 1.48 2.37
N ILE A 25 5.73 0.46 2.75
CA ILE A 25 7.17 0.61 3.02
C ILE A 25 7.91 1.00 1.74
N MET A 26 7.66 0.29 0.64
CA MET A 26 8.28 0.53 -0.67
C MET A 26 7.96 1.93 -1.20
N LEU A 27 6.74 2.43 -0.97
CA LEU A 27 6.35 3.78 -1.36
C LEU A 27 6.98 4.87 -0.48
N SER A 28 7.35 4.56 0.77
CA SER A 28 7.92 5.57 1.67
C SER A 28 9.20 6.21 1.11
N GLY A 29 10.08 5.44 0.45
CA GLY A 29 11.32 5.95 -0.16
C GLY A 29 11.06 6.95 -1.29
N PRO A 30 10.34 6.56 -2.36
CA PRO A 30 9.98 7.46 -3.45
C PRO A 30 9.17 8.67 -3.01
N ILE A 31 8.29 8.53 -2.02
CA ILE A 31 7.51 9.66 -1.49
C ILE A 31 8.43 10.73 -0.90
N VAL A 32 9.45 10.34 -0.12
CA VAL A 32 10.41 11.30 0.45
C VAL A 32 11.16 12.04 -0.65
N ILE A 33 11.68 11.32 -1.66
CA ILE A 33 12.39 11.93 -2.79
C ILE A 33 11.47 12.87 -3.57
N PHE A 34 10.24 12.44 -3.86
CA PHE A 34 9.25 13.25 -4.57
C PHE A 34 8.95 14.55 -3.83
N LEU A 35 8.78 14.49 -2.51
CA LEU A 35 8.54 15.67 -1.68
C LEU A 35 9.76 16.61 -1.63
N LEU A 36 10.98 16.07 -1.56
CA LEU A 36 12.21 16.87 -1.60
C LEU A 36 12.38 17.57 -2.94
N ALA A 37 12.16 16.86 -4.05
CA ALA A 37 12.24 17.41 -5.39
C ALA A 37 11.21 18.53 -5.61
N LEU A 38 9.97 18.38 -5.15
CA LEU A 38 8.94 19.43 -5.24
C LEU A 38 9.27 20.68 -4.41
N ARG A 39 10.00 20.51 -3.31
CA ARG A 39 10.36 21.60 -2.39
C ARG A 39 11.68 22.28 -2.77
N GLY A 40 12.38 21.81 -3.81
CA GLY A 40 13.71 22.30 -4.15
C GLY A 40 14.73 22.04 -3.04
N GLY A 41 14.53 20.98 -2.25
CA GLY A 41 15.47 20.55 -1.22
C GLY A 41 16.71 19.89 -1.80
N ASP A 42 17.70 19.64 -0.95
CA ASP A 42 18.90 18.90 -1.34
C ASP A 42 18.55 17.42 -1.54
N MET A 43 18.90 16.87 -2.70
CA MET A 43 18.54 15.51 -3.14
C MET A 43 19.62 14.50 -2.77
#